data_AF-A0A355S0V5-F1
#
_entry.id   AF-A0A355S0V5-F1
#
_cell.length_a   1.000
_cell.length_b   1.000
_cell.length_c   1.000
_cell.angle_alpha   90.00
_cell.angle_beta   90.00
_cell.angle_gamma   90.00
#
_symmetry.space_group_name_H-M   'P 1'
#
loop_
_entity.id
_entity.type
_entity.pdbx_description
1 polymer ?
#
loop_
_entity_poly.entity_id
_entity_poly.type
_entity_poly.pdbx_seq_one_letter_code
_entity_poly.pdbx_strand_id
1 'polypeptide(L)'
;MTTLLEKTRMLNRILQKSGTEPVSFKEICSLLSDLLKCNIYIVGKKGNILGYDFSEGFECDIVQKNVIKDMKFPERYNDILLKIEETQANTSNHGSCVFVEDTECTKKDKYSTVVPINGNRERLGTMVVARYNEKFSDDDLVLAEYA
;
A
#
# COMPACT_ATOMS: atom_id res chain seq x y z
N MET A 1 20.87 10.66 6.42
CA MET A 1 19.46 10.44 6.09
C MET A 1 19.30 10.58 4.59
N THR A 2 18.57 9.69 3.95
CA THR A 2 18.24 9.78 2.52
C THR A 2 17.20 10.88 2.30
N THR A 3 17.46 11.78 1.37
CA THR A 3 16.57 12.90 1.02
C THR A 3 15.42 12.44 0.12
N LEU A 4 14.30 13.18 0.09
CA LEU A 4 13.19 12.93 -0.84
C LEU A 4 13.65 12.85 -2.31
N LEU A 5 14.60 13.70 -2.72
CA LEU A 5 15.18 13.68 -4.05
C LEU A 5 15.93 12.37 -4.36
N GLU A 6 16.63 11.81 -3.37
CA GLU A 6 17.30 10.52 -3.53
C GLU A 6 16.29 9.38 -3.63
N LYS A 7 15.25 9.39 -2.78
CA LYS A 7 14.18 8.39 -2.80
C LYS A 7 13.43 8.40 -4.15
N THR A 8 13.08 9.58 -4.66
CA THR A 8 12.42 9.72 -5.98
C THR A 8 13.32 9.28 -7.14
N ARG A 9 14.64 9.52 -7.07
CA ARG A 9 15.60 8.99 -8.06
C ARG A 9 15.68 7.46 -8.03
N MET A 10 15.60 6.84 -6.85
CA MET A 10 15.59 5.38 -6.73
C MET A 10 14.35 4.78 -7.40
N LEU A 11 13.18 5.36 -7.14
CA LEU A 11 11.91 4.95 -7.77
C LEU A 11 11.95 5.11 -9.29
N ASN A 12 12.44 6.27 -9.77
CA ASN A 12 12.60 6.52 -11.20
C ASN A 12 13.48 5.48 -11.91
N ARG A 13 14.55 5.00 -11.28
CA ARG A 13 15.41 3.96 -11.86
C ARG A 13 14.66 2.66 -12.08
N ILE A 14 13.71 2.29 -11.21
CA ILE A 14 12.87 1.11 -11.40
C ILE A 14 11.92 1.34 -12.58
N LEU A 15 11.24 2.48 -12.62
CA LEU A 15 10.30 2.84 -13.69
C LEU A 15 10.97 2.96 -15.07
N GLN A 16 12.27 3.27 -15.12
CA GLN A 16 13.05 3.39 -16.36
C GLN A 16 13.72 2.09 -16.82
N LYS A 17 13.84 1.07 -15.94
CA LYS A 17 14.41 -0.24 -16.32
C LYS A 17 13.51 -1.00 -17.30
N SER A 18 12.20 -0.73 -17.27
CA SER A 18 11.16 -1.28 -18.13
C SER A 18 11.18 -0.68 -19.54
N GLY A 19 12.29 -0.86 -20.26
CA GLY A 19 12.43 -0.40 -21.65
C GLY A 19 11.54 -1.17 -22.64
N THR A 20 11.49 -2.50 -22.52
CA THR A 20 10.69 -3.39 -23.38
C THR A 20 9.71 -4.28 -22.61
N GLU A 21 9.83 -4.34 -21.28
CA GLU A 21 9.00 -5.18 -20.41
C GLU A 21 8.11 -4.32 -19.51
N PRO A 22 6.90 -4.79 -19.14
CA PRO A 22 6.04 -4.08 -18.20
C PRO A 22 6.74 -3.87 -16.86
N VAL A 23 6.48 -2.73 -16.21
CA VAL A 23 6.97 -2.47 -14.85
C VAL A 23 6.46 -3.54 -13.89
N SER A 24 7.35 -4.11 -13.10
CA SER A 24 7.01 -5.12 -12.09
C SER A 24 6.42 -4.47 -10.83
N PHE A 25 5.15 -4.72 -10.53
CA PHE A 25 4.52 -4.28 -9.27
C PHE A 25 5.27 -4.81 -8.04
N LYS A 26 5.86 -5.99 -8.14
CA LYS A 26 6.67 -6.57 -7.06
C LYS A 26 7.90 -5.71 -6.76
N GLU A 27 8.60 -5.25 -7.80
CA GLU A 27 9.78 -4.39 -7.63
C GLU A 27 9.41 -3.02 -7.06
N ILE A 28 8.29 -2.44 -7.51
CA ILE A 28 7.77 -1.18 -6.94
C ILE A 28 7.45 -1.36 -5.46
N CYS A 29 6.65 -2.40 -5.11
CA CYS A 29 6.24 -2.62 -3.73
C CYS A 29 7.44 -2.82 -2.82
N SER A 30 8.45 -3.57 -3.28
CA SER A 30 9.64 -3.84 -2.48
C SER A 30 10.48 -2.60 -2.24
N LEU A 31 10.72 -1.81 -3.29
CA LEU A 31 11.42 -0.54 -3.14
C LEU A 31 10.67 0.41 -2.20
N LEU A 32 9.37 0.59 -2.39
CA LEU A 32 8.59 1.50 -1.56
C LEU A 32 8.52 1.04 -0.10
N SER A 33 8.38 -0.27 0.14
CA SER A 33 8.40 -0.85 1.49
C SER A 33 9.70 -0.50 2.21
N ASP A 34 10.83 -0.61 1.50
CA ASP A 34 12.14 -0.25 2.03
C ASP A 34 12.32 1.24 2.29
N LEU A 35 11.80 2.10 1.40
CA LEU A 35 11.94 3.56 1.48
C LEU A 35 11.03 4.21 2.52
N LEU A 36 9.84 3.65 2.71
CA LEU A 36 8.79 4.16 3.59
C LEU A 36 8.69 3.39 4.93
N LYS A 37 9.39 2.25 5.03
CA LYS A 37 9.36 1.34 6.19
C LYS A 37 7.92 0.96 6.55
N CYS A 38 7.18 0.50 5.55
CA CYS A 38 5.76 0.19 5.69
C CYS A 38 5.37 -1.05 4.87
N ASN A 39 4.22 -1.62 5.21
CA ASN A 39 3.58 -2.64 4.39
C ASN A 39 2.89 -1.96 3.21
N ILE A 40 2.97 -2.57 2.04
CA ILE A 40 2.42 -2.01 0.80
C ILE A 40 1.64 -3.08 0.04
N TYR A 41 0.51 -2.67 -0.51
CA TYR A 41 -0.30 -3.47 -1.41
C TYR A 41 -0.71 -2.63 -2.60
N ILE A 42 -0.52 -3.17 -3.81
CA ILE A 42 -1.12 -2.65 -5.03
C ILE A 42 -2.26 -3.60 -5.41
N VAL A 43 -3.47 -3.07 -5.44
CA VAL A 43 -4.70 -3.83 -5.58
C VAL A 43 -5.46 -3.36 -6.82
N GLY A 44 -5.83 -4.28 -7.71
CA GLY A 44 -6.66 -3.95 -8.86
C GLY A 44 -8.11 -3.66 -8.46
N LYS A 45 -8.90 -3.07 -9.37
CA LYS A 45 -10.32 -2.71 -9.15
C LYS A 45 -11.21 -3.82 -8.55
N LYS A 46 -10.91 -5.09 -8.84
CA LYS A 46 -11.66 -6.27 -8.35
C LYS A 46 -11.14 -6.83 -7.01
N GLY A 47 -10.21 -6.15 -6.34
CA GLY A 47 -9.62 -6.58 -5.08
C GLY A 47 -8.42 -7.53 -5.21
N ASN A 48 -8.02 -7.94 -6.41
CA ASN A 48 -6.86 -8.81 -6.61
C ASN A 48 -5.56 -8.05 -6.30
N ILE A 49 -4.67 -8.66 -5.54
CA ILE A 49 -3.37 -8.10 -5.20
C ILE A 49 -2.43 -8.32 -6.39
N LEU A 50 -1.99 -7.23 -7.01
CA LEU A 50 -1.08 -7.23 -8.15
C LEU A 50 0.38 -7.23 -7.70
N GLY A 51 0.65 -6.65 -6.53
CA GLY A 51 1.95 -6.65 -5.86
C GLY A 51 1.78 -6.30 -4.39
N TYR A 52 2.69 -6.78 -3.57
CA TYR A 52 2.78 -6.40 -2.16
C TYR A 52 4.22 -6.55 -1.69
N ASP A 53 4.55 -5.86 -0.60
CA ASP A 53 5.70 -6.19 0.22
C ASP A 53 5.42 -5.77 1.67
N PHE A 54 6.15 -6.37 2.61
CA PHE A 54 6.00 -6.10 4.02
C PHE A 54 7.25 -5.46 4.61
N SER A 55 7.02 -4.57 5.57
CA SER A 55 8.09 -4.08 6.43
C SER A 55 8.69 -5.23 7.24
N GLU A 56 9.98 -5.14 7.53
CA GLU A 56 10.70 -6.14 8.30
C GLU A 56 10.02 -6.40 9.67
N GLY A 57 9.86 -7.68 10.01
CA GLY A 57 9.21 -8.10 11.27
C GLY A 57 7.68 -7.98 11.27
N PHE A 58 7.04 -7.73 10.12
CA PHE A 58 5.58 -7.76 10.03
C PHE A 58 5.03 -9.18 10.11
N GLU A 59 4.21 -9.42 11.14
CA GLU A 59 3.50 -10.68 11.35
C GLU A 59 2.04 -10.41 11.71
N CYS A 60 1.12 -10.98 10.92
CA CYS A 60 -0.32 -10.91 11.14
C CYS A 60 -1.01 -12.11 10.49
N ASP A 61 -1.47 -13.07 11.30
CA ASP A 61 -2.17 -14.28 10.83
C ASP A 61 -3.42 -13.97 10.00
N ILE A 62 -4.13 -12.89 10.34
CA ILE A 62 -5.32 -12.47 9.60
C ILE A 62 -4.94 -12.11 8.16
N VAL A 63 -3.85 -11.35 7.98
CA VAL A 63 -3.36 -10.99 6.65
C VAL A 63 -2.87 -12.23 5.91
N GLN A 64 -2.14 -13.13 6.57
CA GLN A 64 -1.69 -14.36 5.92
C GLN A 64 -2.85 -15.22 5.42
N LYS A 65 -3.87 -15.43 6.26
CA LYS A 65 -5.00 -16.34 5.97
C LYS A 65 -6.05 -15.75 5.04
N ASN A 66 -6.38 -14.46 5.19
CA ASN A 66 -7.54 -13.84 4.51
C ASN A 66 -7.13 -12.93 3.34
N VAL A 67 -5.84 -12.66 3.17
CA VAL A 67 -5.35 -11.70 2.17
C VAL A 67 -4.30 -12.34 1.27
N ILE A 68 -3.22 -12.85 1.85
CA ILE A 68 -2.08 -13.37 1.08
C ILE A 68 -2.35 -14.75 0.50
N LYS A 69 -3.00 -15.64 1.27
CA LYS A 69 -3.35 -16.98 0.78
C LYS A 69 -4.12 -16.95 -0.55
N ASP A 70 -5.09 -16.05 -0.67
CA ASP A 70 -5.96 -15.95 -1.84
C ASP A 70 -5.54 -14.81 -2.79
N MET A 71 -4.44 -14.10 -2.48
CA MET A 71 -3.94 -12.93 -3.23
C MET A 71 -5.04 -11.91 -3.55
N LYS A 72 -5.94 -11.68 -2.59
CA LYS A 72 -7.14 -10.87 -2.79
C LYS A 72 -7.59 -10.21 -1.49
N PHE A 73 -8.01 -8.96 -1.58
CA PHE A 73 -8.66 -8.28 -0.47
C PHE A 73 -10.10 -8.76 -0.30
N PRO A 74 -10.61 -8.88 0.95
CA PRO A 74 -12.01 -9.12 1.21
C PRO A 74 -12.88 -8.10 0.46
N GLU A 75 -13.98 -8.57 -0.13
CA GLU A 75 -14.86 -7.76 -1.00
C GLU A 75 -15.32 -6.48 -0.32
N ARG A 76 -15.81 -6.60 0.93
CA ARG A 76 -16.22 -5.45 1.74
C ARG A 76 -15.11 -4.39 1.87
N TYR A 77 -13.87 -4.81 2.12
CA TYR A 77 -12.77 -3.87 2.27
C TYR A 77 -12.44 -3.21 0.92
N ASN A 78 -12.44 -3.97 -0.18
CA ASN A 78 -12.25 -3.43 -1.51
C ASN A 78 -13.33 -2.39 -1.88
N ASP A 79 -14.60 -2.64 -1.54
CA ASP A 79 -15.69 -1.68 -1.79
C ASP A 79 -15.53 -0.37 -1.04
N ILE A 80 -14.96 -0.42 0.18
CA ILE A 80 -14.59 0.79 0.94
C ILE A 80 -13.48 1.54 0.20
N LEU A 81 -12.43 0.83 -0.25
CA LEU A 81 -11.30 1.44 -0.96
C LEU A 81 -11.71 2.11 -2.27
N LEU A 82 -12.68 1.54 -3.00
CA LEU A 82 -13.17 2.10 -4.27
C LEU A 82 -13.96 3.40 -4.10
N LYS A 83 -14.50 3.68 -2.90
CA LYS A 83 -15.20 4.94 -2.58
C LYS A 83 -14.25 6.10 -2.25
N ILE A 84 -12.98 5.81 -2.01
CA ILE A 84 -11.96 6.83 -1.72
C ILE A 84 -11.48 7.40 -3.06
N GLU A 85 -11.83 8.64 -3.36
CA GLU A 85 -11.53 9.31 -4.65
C GLU A 85 -10.21 10.09 -4.64
N GLU A 86 -9.75 10.50 -3.47
CA GLU A 86 -8.49 11.23 -3.23
C GLU A 86 -7.65 10.53 -2.16
N THR A 87 -6.36 10.84 -2.08
CA THR A 87 -5.47 10.25 -1.08
C THR A 87 -5.99 10.49 0.34
N GLN A 88 -6.24 9.41 1.07
CA GLN A 88 -6.65 9.46 2.47
C GLN A 88 -5.46 9.04 3.34
N ALA A 89 -4.75 10.02 3.88
CA ALA A 89 -3.53 9.79 4.66
C ALA A 89 -3.81 9.55 6.15
N ASN A 90 -2.95 8.72 6.77
CA ASN A 90 -2.89 8.56 8.23
C ASN A 90 -4.20 8.14 8.92
N THR A 91 -5.03 7.37 8.23
CA THR A 91 -6.23 6.77 8.80
C THR A 91 -5.85 5.76 9.88
N SER A 92 -6.43 5.92 11.07
CA SER A 92 -6.33 4.92 12.13
C SER A 92 -7.50 3.96 12.04
N ASN A 93 -7.25 2.69 12.35
CA ASN A 93 -8.31 1.69 12.48
C ASN A 93 -8.91 1.62 13.90
N HIS A 94 -8.49 2.52 14.81
CA HIS A 94 -8.95 2.59 16.21
C HIS A 94 -8.92 1.24 16.95
N GLY A 95 -7.97 0.36 16.59
CA GLY A 95 -7.84 -0.96 17.18
C GLY A 95 -8.74 -2.04 16.57
N SER A 96 -9.53 -1.75 15.53
CA SER A 96 -10.34 -2.75 14.82
C SER A 96 -9.63 -3.30 13.58
N CYS A 97 -9.79 -4.60 13.29
CA CYS A 97 -9.26 -5.19 12.07
C CYS A 97 -10.02 -4.68 10.84
N VAL A 98 -9.30 -4.32 9.77
CA VAL A 98 -9.91 -3.84 8.51
C VAL A 98 -10.30 -4.99 7.58
N PHE A 99 -9.79 -6.19 7.82
CA PHE A 99 -10.00 -7.37 6.97
C PHE A 99 -11.05 -8.33 7.53
N VAL A 100 -11.32 -8.29 8.83
CA VAL A 100 -12.27 -9.20 9.52
C VAL A 100 -13.10 -8.37 10.48
N GLU A 101 -14.43 -8.53 10.40
CA GLU A 101 -15.39 -7.87 11.28
C GLU A 101 -15.24 -8.32 12.73
N ASP A 102 -15.62 -7.42 13.65
CA ASP A 102 -15.69 -7.68 15.10
C ASP A 102 -14.43 -8.30 15.70
N THR A 103 -13.29 -8.05 15.04
CA THR A 103 -11.99 -8.59 15.43
C THR A 103 -11.08 -7.43 15.81
N GLU A 104 -10.52 -7.48 17.02
CA GLU A 104 -9.51 -6.51 17.44
C GLU A 104 -8.21 -6.70 16.65
N CYS A 105 -7.62 -5.59 16.25
CA CYS A 105 -6.30 -5.56 15.67
C CYS A 105 -5.27 -5.67 16.79
N THR A 106 -4.48 -6.75 16.76
CA THR A 106 -3.41 -7.02 17.74
C THR A 106 -2.30 -5.96 17.72
N LYS A 107 -2.25 -5.12 16.69
CA LYS A 107 -1.25 -4.08 16.51
C LYS A 107 -1.91 -2.71 16.66
N LYS A 108 -1.69 -2.08 17.82
CA LYS A 108 -2.11 -0.70 18.12
C LYS A 108 -1.29 0.30 17.31
N ASP A 109 -1.75 1.55 17.25
CA ASP A 109 -1.06 2.67 16.60
C ASP A 109 -0.70 2.42 15.13
N LYS A 110 -1.60 1.73 14.42
CA LYS A 110 -1.50 1.51 12.98
C LYS A 110 -2.02 2.74 12.24
N TYR A 111 -1.18 3.30 11.38
CA TYR A 111 -1.55 4.32 10.42
C TYR A 111 -1.61 3.69 9.03
N SER A 112 -2.67 4.01 8.29
CA SER A 112 -2.85 3.56 6.90
C SER A 112 -3.09 4.75 6.00
N THR A 113 -2.48 4.73 4.82
CA THR A 113 -2.72 5.68 3.75
C THR A 113 -3.25 4.93 2.54
N VAL A 114 -4.33 5.45 1.96
CA VAL A 114 -4.95 4.90 0.76
C VAL A 114 -4.72 5.89 -0.38
N VAL A 115 -4.10 5.42 -1.46
CA VAL A 115 -3.81 6.21 -2.67
C VAL A 115 -4.57 5.60 -3.86
N PRO A 116 -5.56 6.29 -4.42
CA PRO A 116 -6.25 5.86 -5.63
C PRO A 116 -5.30 5.81 -6.84
N ILE A 117 -5.31 4.71 -7.60
CA ILE A 117 -4.54 4.59 -8.85
C ILE A 117 -5.49 4.85 -10.02
N ASN A 118 -5.33 6.01 -10.66
CA ASN A 118 -6.16 6.45 -11.78
C ASN A 118 -5.32 6.56 -13.06
N GLY A 119 -5.85 6.10 -14.19
CA GLY A 119 -5.21 6.22 -15.50
C GLY A 119 -6.26 6.32 -16.60
N ASN A 120 -5.98 7.11 -17.64
CA ASN A 120 -6.94 7.42 -18.71
C ASN A 120 -8.33 7.89 -18.19
N ARG A 121 -8.34 8.65 -17.08
CA ARG A 121 -9.56 9.10 -16.36
C ARG A 121 -10.44 7.98 -15.81
N GLU A 122 -9.91 6.77 -15.63
CA GLU A 122 -10.59 5.66 -14.96
C GLU A 122 -9.80 5.21 -13.71
N ARG A 123 -10.53 4.75 -12.69
CA ARG A 123 -9.97 4.02 -11.54
C ARG A 123 -9.45 2.64 -11.97
N LEU A 124 -8.13 2.47 -11.93
CA LEU A 124 -7.44 1.22 -12.26
C LEU A 124 -7.29 0.31 -11.03
N GLY A 125 -7.08 0.90 -9.86
CA GLY A 125 -6.81 0.17 -8.63
C GLY A 125 -6.57 1.07 -7.44
N THR A 126 -6.00 0.52 -6.38
CA THR A 126 -5.71 1.23 -5.13
C THR A 126 -4.36 0.77 -4.61
N MET A 127 -3.52 1.71 -4.21
CA MET A 127 -2.38 1.41 -3.36
C MET A 127 -2.76 1.65 -1.89
N VAL A 128 -2.45 0.69 -1.04
CA VAL A 128 -2.63 0.80 0.41
C VAL A 128 -1.28 0.63 1.07
N VAL A 129 -0.88 1.62 1.87
CA VAL A 129 0.33 1.55 2.68
C VAL A 129 -0.04 1.61 4.16
N ALA A 130 0.66 0.83 4.99
CA ALA A 130 0.39 0.80 6.42
C ALA A 130 1.66 0.59 7.24
N ARG A 131 1.85 1.40 8.28
CA ARG A 131 2.93 1.22 9.27
C ARG A 131 2.43 1.47 10.68
N TYR A 132 3.28 1.15 11.65
CA TYR A 132 2.97 1.29 13.08
C TYR A 132 3.76 2.45 13.67
N ASN A 133 3.22 3.04 14.74
CA ASN A 133 3.85 4.04 15.61
C ASN A 133 4.16 5.39 14.96
N GLU A 134 4.27 5.49 13.64
CA GLU A 134 4.67 6.70 12.93
C GLU A 134 3.69 7.05 11.80
N LYS A 135 3.22 8.31 11.79
CA LYS A 135 2.40 8.86 10.71
C LYS A 135 3.22 9.08 9.45
N PHE A 136 2.63 8.87 8.28
CA PHE A 136 3.19 9.26 6.99
C PHE A 136 3.33 10.78 6.90
N SER A 137 4.55 11.23 6.60
CA SER A 137 4.89 12.64 6.37
C SER A 137 4.54 13.06 4.94
N ASP A 138 4.56 14.37 4.67
CA ASP A 138 4.33 14.88 3.30
C ASP A 138 5.33 14.30 2.29
N ASP A 139 6.60 14.13 2.68
CA ASP A 139 7.62 13.47 1.86
C ASP A 139 7.25 12.00 1.54
N ASP A 140 6.65 11.30 2.50
CA ASP A 140 6.17 9.93 2.30
C ASP A 140 4.97 9.91 1.35
N LEU A 141 4.05 10.87 1.48
CA LEU A 141 2.87 11.01 0.62
C LEU A 141 3.27 11.35 -0.82
N VAL A 142 4.24 12.24 -1.02
CA VAL A 142 4.80 12.55 -2.34
C VAL A 142 5.33 11.30 -3.03
N LEU A 143 6.06 10.44 -2.30
CA LEU A 143 6.55 9.18 -2.85
C LEU A 143 5.43 8.19 -3.17
N ALA A 144 4.41 8.12 -2.30
CA ALA A 144 3.29 7.22 -2.50
C ALA A 144 2.43 7.61 -3.71
N GLU A 145 2.17 8.90 -3.91
CA GLU A 145 1.39 9.38 -5.06
C GLU A 145 2.15 9.35 -6.39
N TYR A 146 3.48 9.44 -6.33
CA TYR A 146 4.33 9.42 -7.51
C TYR A 146 4.59 8.01 -8.10
N ALA A 147 4.40 6.96 -7.29
CA ALA A 147 4.79 5.59 -7.62
C ALA A 147 3.88 4.86 -8.62
#